data_AF-A0A1N6XVP8-F1
#
_entry.id   AF-A0A1N6XVP8-F1
#
_cell.length_a   1.000
_cell.length_b   1.000
_cell.length_c   1.000
_cell.angle_alpha   90.00
_cell.angle_beta   90.00
_cell.angle_gamma   90.00
#
_symmetry.space_group_name_H-M   'P 1'
#
loop_
_entity.id
_entity.type
_entity.pdbx_description
1 polymer ?
#
loop_
_entity_poly.entity_id
_entity_poly.type
_entity_poly.pdbx_seq_one_letter_code
_entity_poly.pdbx_strand_id
1 'polypeptide(L)'
;MSDPTQADKAAKQLTANDAAKLVRRTVVETVDGKDNDGNAVKVQKPKKVGVTASEVLDFKDYGSHVVVVTRDGQKLSSLDA
;
A
#
# COMPACT_ATOMS: atom_id res chain seq x y z
N MET A 1 -24.84 6.42 -29.38
CA MET A 1 -24.26 6.87 -28.10
C MET A 1 -23.08 5.95 -27.84
N SER A 2 -21.88 6.39 -28.21
CA SER A 2 -20.64 5.61 -28.06
C SER A 2 -19.87 6.24 -26.92
N ASP A 3 -19.89 5.61 -25.75
CA ASP A 3 -19.08 6.01 -24.59
C ASP A 3 -17.58 5.86 -24.91
N PRO A 4 -16.81 6.96 -25.00
CA PRO A 4 -15.38 6.89 -25.23
C PRO A 4 -14.69 7.01 -23.87
N THR A 5 -14.78 5.99 -23.01
CA THR A 5 -14.11 6.04 -21.68
C THR A 5 -13.47 4.71 -21.26
N GLN A 6 -12.98 3.91 -22.22
CA GLN A 6 -12.19 2.73 -21.86
C GLN A 6 -10.94 2.46 -22.70
N ALA A 7 -10.58 3.38 -23.60
CA ALA A 7 -9.52 3.15 -24.58
C ALA A 7 -8.29 4.05 -24.45
N ASP A 8 -8.11 4.77 -23.34
CA ASP A 8 -6.93 5.58 -23.12
C ASP A 8 -6.26 5.22 -21.79
N LYS A 9 -5.41 4.20 -21.82
CA LYS A 9 -4.34 4.03 -20.82
C LYS A 9 -3.23 3.11 -21.27
N ALA A 10 -3.04 2.78 -22.54
CA ALA A 10 -1.94 1.92 -23.01
C ALA A 10 -0.57 2.64 -23.10
N ALA A 11 -0.33 3.67 -22.27
CA ALA A 11 0.96 4.32 -22.14
C ALA A 11 1.66 3.78 -20.88
N LYS A 12 2.61 2.85 -21.03
CA LYS A 12 3.45 2.28 -19.94
C LYS A 12 2.65 2.06 -18.65
N GLN A 13 1.65 1.18 -18.71
CA GLN A 13 0.74 0.93 -17.60
C GLN A 13 1.52 0.39 -16.39
N LEU A 14 1.82 1.26 -15.43
CA LEU A 14 2.03 0.84 -14.06
C LEU A 14 0.82 0.00 -13.68
N THR A 15 1.01 -1.31 -13.51
CA THR A 15 -0.08 -2.19 -13.10
C THR A 15 -0.38 -1.94 -11.62
N ALA A 16 -1.58 -2.26 -11.14
CA ALA A 16 -1.87 -2.18 -9.71
C ALA A 16 -0.85 -2.96 -8.86
N ASN A 17 -0.29 -4.04 -9.41
CA ASN A 17 0.76 -4.83 -8.77
C ASN A 17 2.10 -4.09 -8.71
N ASP A 18 2.48 -3.38 -9.77
CA ASP A 18 3.70 -2.56 -9.77
C ASP A 18 3.56 -1.33 -8.87
N ALA A 19 2.41 -0.65 -8.91
CA ALA A 19 2.12 0.45 -8.00
C ALA A 19 2.14 0.00 -6.53
N ALA A 20 1.55 -1.17 -6.23
CA ALA A 20 1.53 -1.73 -4.89
C ALA A 20 2.94 -2.13 -4.38
N LYS A 21 3.84 -2.57 -5.26
CA LYS A 21 5.25 -2.85 -4.92
C LYS A 21 6.04 -1.57 -4.59
N LEU A 22 5.64 -0.43 -5.15
CA LEU A 22 6.30 0.87 -4.92
C LEU A 22 5.85 1.54 -3.62
N VAL A 23 4.79 1.05 -2.98
CA VAL A 23 4.30 1.57 -1.70
C VAL A 23 4.40 0.53 -0.60
N ARG A 24 4.76 0.96 0.61
CA ARG A 24 4.75 0.10 1.78
C ARG A 24 3.82 0.69 2.82
N ARG A 25 3.01 -0.16 3.44
CA ARG A 25 2.14 0.24 4.54
C ARG A 25 2.84 -0.09 5.85
N THR A 26 3.01 0.90 6.71
CA THR A 26 3.46 0.65 8.08
C THR A 26 2.25 0.20 8.88
N VAL A 27 2.23 -1.07 9.27
CA VAL A 27 1.20 -1.66 10.12
C VAL A 27 1.83 -1.94 11.48
N VAL A 28 1.11 -1.62 12.55
CA VAL A 28 1.52 -2.01 13.90
C VAL A 28 1.11 -3.47 14.09
N GLU A 29 2.09 -4.36 14.08
CA GLU A 29 1.87 -5.77 14.41
C GLU A 29 2.03 -5.94 15.92
N THR A 30 1.04 -6.57 16.54
CA THR A 30 1.12 -6.96 17.95
C THR A 30 1.76 -8.33 18.01
N VAL A 31 3.00 -8.39 18.49
CA VAL A 31 3.75 -9.64 18.64
C VAL A 31 3.86 -10.00 20.12
N ASP A 32 3.90 -11.30 20.42
CA ASP A 32 4.19 -11.78 21.76
C ASP A 32 5.67 -11.48 22.08
N GLY A 33 5.88 -10.50 22.95
CA GLY A 33 7.17 -10.17 23.53
C GLY A 33 7.21 -10.56 25.00
N LYS A 34 8.39 -10.46 25.60
CA LYS A 34 8.52 -10.52 27.06
C LYS A 34 8.88 -9.14 27.57
N ASP A 35 8.28 -8.74 28.68
CA ASP A 35 8.71 -7.54 29.39
C ASP A 35 10.02 -7.83 30.17
N ASN A 36 10.62 -6.82 30.80
CA ASN A 36 11.88 -6.95 31.53
C ASN A 36 11.81 -7.96 32.71
N ASP A 37 10.63 -8.24 33.24
CA ASP A 37 10.32 -9.22 34.29
C ASP A 37 9.96 -10.61 33.73
N GLY A 38 10.06 -10.81 32.40
CA GLY A 38 9.91 -12.11 31.75
C GLY A 38 8.46 -12.54 31.48
N ASN A 39 7.47 -11.70 31.77
CA ASN A 39 6.06 -12.00 31.47
C ASN A 39 5.76 -11.79 29.99
N ALA A 40 4.87 -12.62 29.44
CA ALA A 40 4.40 -12.47 28.07
C ALA A 40 3.54 -11.22 27.94
N VAL A 41 4.05 -10.22 27.21
CA VAL A 41 3.36 -8.97 26.91
C VAL A 41 3.21 -8.78 25.42
N LYS A 42 2.08 -8.22 25.03
CA LYS A 42 1.79 -7.86 23.64
C LYS A 42 2.57 -6.59 23.28
N VAL A 43 3.64 -6.74 22.49
CA VAL A 43 4.47 -5.62 22.05
C VAL A 43 4.01 -5.17 20.68
N GLN A 44 3.65 -3.89 20.57
CA GLN A 44 3.32 -3.25 19.31
C GLN A 44 4.61 -2.88 18.57
N LYS A 45 4.94 -3.59 17.49
CA LYS A 45 6.09 -3.28 16.64
C LYS A 45 5.62 -2.74 15.29
N PRO A 46 6.18 -1.62 14.81
CA PRO A 46 5.92 -1.16 13.46
C PRO A 46 6.56 -2.13 12.46
N LYS A 47 5.75 -2.65 11.53
CA LYS A 47 6.19 -3.53 10.45
C LYS A 47 5.80 -2.92 9.12
N LYS A 48 6.75 -2.87 8.20
CA LYS A 48 6.47 -2.52 6.80
C LYS A 48 5.89 -3.74 6.11
N VAL A 49 4.62 -3.66 5.73
CA VAL A 49 3.91 -4.68 4.97
C VAL A 49 3.74 -4.18 3.53
N GLY A 50 4.05 -5.03 2.56
CA GLY A 50 3.79 -4.72 1.16
C GLY A 50 2.29 -4.69 0.91
N VAL A 51 1.82 -3.69 0.16
CA VAL A 51 0.43 -3.65 -0.28
C VAL A 51 0.25 -4.68 -1.39
N THR A 52 -0.86 -5.40 -1.40
CA THR A 52 -1.18 -6.31 -2.51
C THR A 52 -2.05 -5.62 -3.56
N ALA A 53 -1.98 -6.07 -4.82
CA ALA A 53 -2.82 -5.52 -5.89
C ALA A 53 -4.33 -5.63 -5.60
N SER A 54 -4.74 -6.63 -4.82
CA SER A 54 -6.14 -6.82 -4.40
C SER A 54 -6.63 -5.78 -3.40
N GLU A 55 -5.71 -5.20 -2.62
CA GLU A 55 -6.00 -4.12 -1.67
C GLU A 55 -5.97 -2.74 -2.32
N VAL A 56 -5.43 -2.62 -3.54
CA VAL A 56 -5.46 -1.38 -4.30
C VAL A 56 -6.88 -1.14 -4.79
N LEU A 57 -7.46 -0.02 -4.35
CA LEU A 57 -8.73 0.48 -4.86
C LEU A 57 -8.49 1.30 -6.12
N ASP A 58 -7.55 2.24 -6.07
CA ASP A 58 -7.18 3.08 -7.20
C ASP A 58 -5.72 3.53 -7.06
N PHE A 59 -5.07 3.89 -8.16
CA PHE A 59 -3.73 4.43 -8.13
C PHE A 59 -3.51 5.48 -9.21
N LYS A 60 -2.67 6.46 -8.89
CA LYS A 60 -2.31 7.56 -9.76
C LYS A 60 -0.79 7.69 -9.80
N ASP A 61 -0.26 7.66 -11.02
CA ASP A 61 1.14 8.01 -11.27
C ASP A 61 1.24 9.50 -11.60
N TYR A 62 2.07 10.23 -10.85
CA TYR A 62 2.38 11.65 -11.06
C TYR A 62 3.73 11.87 -11.76
N GLY A 63 4.35 10.82 -12.28
CA GLY A 63 5.67 10.80 -12.91
C GLY A 63 6.84 10.90 -11.91
N SER A 64 6.69 11.74 -10.89
CA SER A 64 7.66 11.87 -9.78
C SER A 64 7.43 10.85 -8.67
N HIS A 65 6.19 10.41 -8.50
CA HIS A 65 5.79 9.47 -7.46
C HIS A 65 4.45 8.83 -7.80
N VAL A 66 4.19 7.68 -7.19
CA VAL A 66 2.91 6.98 -7.33
C VAL A 66 2.13 7.11 -6.04
N VAL A 67 0.86 7.48 -6.15
CA VAL A 67 -0.10 7.49 -5.04
C VAL A 67 -1.06 6.34 -5.24
N VAL A 68 -1.15 5.49 -4.22
CA VAL A 68 -2.01 4.32 -4.17
C VAL A 68 -3.07 4.55 -3.11
N VAL A 69 -4.33 4.39 -3.49
CA VAL A 69 -5.48 4.36 -2.58
C VAL A 69 -5.81 2.91 -2.33
N THR A 70 -5.77 2.50 -1.06
CA THR A 70 -6.19 1.16 -0.64
C THR A 70 -7.68 1.10 -0.37
N ARG A 71 -8.26 -0.10 -0.43
CA ARG A 71 -9.67 -0.36 -0.10
C ARG A 71 -10.03 -0.02 1.35
N ASP A 72 -9.04 -0.02 2.22
CA ASP A 72 -9.15 0.40 3.62
C ASP A 72 -9.25 1.94 3.78
N GLY A 73 -9.24 2.68 2.67
CA GLY A 73 -9.31 4.15 2.66
C GLY A 73 -7.96 4.83 2.94
N GLN A 74 -6.87 4.07 3.10
CA GLN A 74 -5.54 4.63 3.31
C GLN A 74 -4.91 5.04 1.98
N LYS A 75 -4.32 6.23 1.95
CA LYS A 75 -3.47 6.70 0.84
C LYS A 75 -2.01 6.45 1.17
N LEU A 76 -1.32 5.79 0.27
CA LEU A 76 0.09 5.48 0.37
C LEU A 76 0.81 6.09 -0.82
N SER A 77 1.90 6.81 -0.58
CA SER A 77 2.71 7.42 -1.62
C SER A 77 4.08 6.75 -1.67
N SER A 78 4.63 6.57 -2.87
CA SER A 78 5.99 6.01 -3.01
C SER A 78 7.08 6.95 -2.49
N LEU A 79 6.73 8.21 -2.16
CA LEU A 79 7.63 9.17 -1.50
C LEU A 79 7.82 8.88 -0.01
N ASP A 80 6.88 8.18 0.62
CA ASP A 80 6.86 7.91 2.06
C ASP A 80 7.43 6.51 2.42
N ALA A 81 7.77 5.71 1.40
CA ALA A 81 8.10 4.28 1.52
C ALA A 81 9.55 3.98 1.94
#